data_AF-A0A8K0JXW8-F1
#
_entry.id   AF-A0A8K0JXW8-F1
#
_cell.length_a   1.000
_cell.length_b   1.000
_cell.length_c   1.000
_cell.angle_alpha   90.00
_cell.angle_beta   90.00
_cell.angle_gamma   90.00
#
_symmetry.space_group_name_H-M   'P 1'
#
loop_
_entity.id
_entity.type
_entity.pdbx_description
1 polymer ?
#
loop_
_entity_poly.entity_id
_entity_poly.type
_entity_poly.pdbx_seq_one_letter_code
_entity_poly.pdbx_strand_id
1 'polypeptide(L)'
;MHSGHKSSSEAFRFQENLLKTMLQIENTFFELGETCSRDCLIICDRGAMDASAFISKEKWELMMDTNGWNPVELRDTRYNQIIHMVSAANGAEDFYSTEDHACRNEGMELARVLDNKAAESWVGHPYFDVIDNSTDFETKICRMIEAVCQKLGLDTGGRLLHNSRKVKFLVKGPLPPSSEFPSFQDFDVVHNYLQASSPSTQARLRKRGQRGHWSYTHTIRKPKVRGQVVEVKTQITHRDYINMLSQKEDSHFTIFKKRRCFLVNNQYFQLDIYKEPCHPRCKGLILLETYSPLKGKSLQNTLPQFLTIVEEVTGNPQYSMFNLSLREDWNTTKKFCHALQAAEEEMNNSDTQAARPNGESISNGL
;
A
#
# COMPACT_ATOMS: atom_id res chain seq x y z
N MET A 1 -11.25 29.08 -2.21
CA MET A 1 -10.76 30.43 -1.86
C MET A 1 -9.63 30.78 -2.81
N HIS A 2 -9.78 31.85 -3.59
CA HIS A 2 -8.81 32.31 -4.60
C HIS A 2 -7.46 32.66 -3.96
N SER A 3 -6.38 32.12 -4.52
CA SER A 3 -5.00 32.46 -4.18
C SER A 3 -4.60 33.79 -4.83
N GLY A 4 -5.14 34.89 -4.31
CA GLY A 4 -4.51 36.21 -4.46
C GLY A 4 -3.29 36.29 -3.54
N HIS A 5 -2.22 36.93 -3.99
CA HIS A 5 -1.02 37.18 -3.18
C HIS A 5 -1.39 37.75 -1.80
N LYS A 6 -1.35 36.89 -0.77
CA LYS A 6 -1.52 37.31 0.63
C LYS A 6 -0.36 38.25 0.98
N SER A 7 -0.66 39.38 1.62
CA SER A 7 0.39 40.20 2.19
C SER A 7 1.19 39.39 3.22
N SER A 8 2.45 39.78 3.46
CA SER A 8 3.36 39.11 4.40
C SER A 8 2.76 38.93 5.82
N SER A 9 1.87 39.85 6.21
CA SER A 9 1.12 39.83 7.48
C SER A 9 -0.06 38.86 7.46
N GLU A 10 -0.84 38.82 6.38
CA GLU A 10 -1.95 37.87 6.23
C GLU A 10 -1.46 36.42 6.13
N ALA A 11 -0.34 36.19 5.45
CA ALA A 11 0.29 34.88 5.38
C ALA A 11 0.75 34.41 6.76
N PHE A 12 1.34 35.31 7.56
CA PHE A 12 1.74 35.01 8.94
C PHE A 12 0.55 34.64 9.82
N ARG A 13 -0.50 35.48 9.84
CA ARG A 13 -1.73 35.22 10.60
C ARG A 13 -2.41 33.92 10.17
N PHE A 14 -2.38 33.63 8.87
CA PHE A 14 -2.94 32.38 8.36
C PHE A 14 -2.19 31.16 8.91
N GLN A 15 -0.85 31.16 8.88
CA GLN A 15 -0.05 30.06 9.43
C GLN A 15 -0.23 29.91 10.93
N GLU A 16 -0.30 31.02 11.67
CA GLU A 16 -0.57 31.00 13.11
C GLU A 16 -1.93 30.35 13.43
N ASN A 17 -2.99 30.75 12.73
CA ASN A 17 -4.32 30.18 12.94
C ASN A 17 -4.39 28.71 12.50
N LEU A 18 -3.64 28.33 11.46
CA LEU A 18 -3.54 26.94 11.03
C LEU A 18 -2.90 26.07 12.13
N LEU A 19 -1.78 26.52 12.71
CA LEU A 19 -1.13 25.82 13.81
C LEU A 19 -2.02 25.73 15.04
N LYS A 20 -2.67 26.83 15.46
CA LYS A 20 -3.67 26.81 16.56
C LYS A 20 -4.76 25.77 16.32
N THR A 21 -5.27 25.69 15.09
CA THR A 21 -6.31 24.74 14.72
C THR A 21 -5.80 23.30 14.79
N MET A 22 -4.60 23.03 14.28
CA MET A 22 -3.97 21.70 14.37
C MET A 22 -3.81 21.27 15.83
N LEU A 23 -3.27 22.15 16.68
CA LEU A 23 -3.10 21.86 18.11
C LEU A 23 -4.43 21.55 18.80
N GLN A 24 -5.50 22.29 18.47
CA GLN A 24 -6.82 22.05 19.04
C GLN A 24 -7.42 20.70 18.59
N ILE A 25 -7.28 20.36 17.31
CA ILE A 25 -7.76 19.07 16.78
C ILE A 25 -7.02 17.92 17.46
N GLU A 26 -5.69 18.01 17.54
CA GLU A 26 -4.86 17.01 18.20
C GLU A 26 -5.22 16.87 19.69
N ASN A 27 -5.38 17.98 20.43
CA ASN A 27 -5.79 17.92 21.84
C ASN A 27 -7.14 17.20 22.01
N THR A 28 -8.09 17.44 21.11
CA THR A 28 -9.39 16.75 21.13
C THR A 28 -9.23 15.24 20.98
N PHE A 29 -8.32 14.78 20.10
CA PHE A 29 -8.04 13.36 19.94
C PHE A 29 -7.24 12.77 21.10
N PHE A 30 -6.31 13.52 21.70
CA PHE A 30 -5.56 13.09 22.87
C PHE A 30 -6.47 12.91 24.08
N GLU A 31 -7.35 13.88 24.35
CA GLU A 31 -8.37 13.78 25.40
C GLU A 31 -9.29 12.58 25.17
N LEU A 32 -9.72 12.34 23.92
CA LEU A 32 -10.52 11.16 23.59
C LEU A 32 -9.72 9.86 23.84
N GLY A 33 -8.44 9.84 23.47
CA GLY A 33 -7.53 8.71 23.69
C GLY A 33 -7.37 8.36 25.16
N GLU A 34 -7.31 9.36 26.05
CA GLU A 34 -7.26 9.15 27.50
C GLU A 34 -8.52 8.47 28.05
N THR A 35 -9.67 8.64 27.39
CA THR A 35 -10.91 7.96 27.79
C THR A 35 -11.04 6.52 27.26
N CYS A 36 -10.13 6.08 26.37
CA CYS A 36 -10.18 4.73 25.82
C CYS A 36 -9.82 3.68 26.88
N SER A 37 -10.64 2.64 27.00
CA SER A 37 -10.39 1.50 27.90
C SER A 37 -9.41 0.45 27.33
N ARG A 38 -8.87 0.70 26.14
CA ARG A 38 -7.95 -0.16 25.40
C ARG A 38 -6.81 0.68 24.85
N ASP A 39 -5.71 0.02 24.50
CA ASP A 39 -4.58 0.63 23.83
C ASP A 39 -5.05 1.46 22.62
N CYS A 40 -4.70 2.74 22.63
CA CYS A 40 -5.09 3.71 21.61
C CYS A 40 -3.83 4.23 20.90
N LEU A 41 -3.79 4.10 19.59
CA LEU A 41 -2.77 4.70 18.74
C LEU A 41 -3.38 5.88 18.00
N ILE A 42 -2.80 7.07 18.20
CA ILE A 42 -3.19 8.30 17.51
C ILE A 42 -2.12 8.63 16.49
N ILE A 43 -2.52 8.73 15.21
CA ILE A 43 -1.63 9.05 14.09
C ILE A 43 -2.00 10.44 13.59
N CYS A 44 -1.06 11.38 13.72
CA CYS A 44 -1.21 12.72 13.18
C CYS A 44 -0.69 12.75 11.73
N ASP A 45 -1.55 13.10 10.78
CA ASP A 45 -1.13 13.43 9.41
C ASP A 45 -0.64 14.89 9.42
N ARG A 46 0.68 15.08 9.38
CA ARG A 46 1.42 16.30 9.72
C ARG A 46 1.46 16.58 11.23
N GLY A 47 2.47 17.33 11.66
CA GLY A 47 2.60 17.76 13.05
C GLY A 47 2.97 19.24 13.19
N ALA A 48 2.94 19.73 14.43
CA ALA A 48 3.07 21.15 14.76
C ALA A 48 4.32 21.82 14.18
N MET A 49 5.45 21.10 14.18
CA MET A 49 6.71 21.64 13.68
C MET A 49 6.73 21.80 12.16
N ASP A 50 5.89 21.07 11.40
CA ASP A 50 5.83 21.22 9.93
C ASP A 50 5.50 22.65 9.51
N ALA A 51 4.76 23.40 10.34
CA ALA A 51 4.45 24.80 10.10
C ALA A 51 5.71 25.68 9.98
N SER A 52 6.81 25.33 10.67
CA SER A 52 8.07 26.08 10.62
C SER A 52 8.74 25.97 9.24
N ALA A 53 8.44 24.94 8.45
CA ALA A 53 8.98 24.77 7.09
C ALA A 53 8.42 25.81 6.09
N PHE A 54 7.29 26.44 6.41
CA PHE A 54 6.56 27.35 5.51
C PHE A 54 6.76 28.84 5.82
N ILE A 55 7.47 29.18 6.90
CA ILE A 55 7.75 30.57 7.29
C ILE A 55 9.24 30.79 7.59
N SER A 56 9.68 32.04 7.66
CA SER A 56 11.07 32.34 8.03
C SER A 56 11.29 32.07 9.52
N LYS A 57 12.54 31.79 9.89
CA LYS A 57 12.92 31.51 11.28
C LYS A 57 12.52 32.63 12.24
N GLU A 58 12.71 33.89 11.84
CA GLU A 58 12.39 35.06 12.66
C GLU A 58 10.87 35.16 12.90
N LYS A 59 10.06 34.81 11.89
CA LYS A 59 8.60 34.76 12.03
C LYS A 59 8.18 33.58 12.90
N TRP A 60 8.83 32.43 12.79
CA TRP A 60 8.55 31.27 13.64
C TRP A 60 8.83 31.59 15.11
N GLU A 61 9.99 32.18 15.42
CA GLU A 61 10.35 32.63 16.76
C GLU A 61 9.33 33.64 17.30
N LEU A 62 8.97 34.66 16.51
CA LEU A 62 7.93 35.62 16.89
C LEU A 62 6.58 34.93 17.17
N MET A 63 6.21 33.93 16.37
CA MET A 63 4.96 33.18 16.54
C MET A 63 4.97 32.34 17.81
N MET A 64 6.10 31.71 18.14
CA MET A 64 6.28 30.97 19.39
C MET A 64 6.13 31.91 20.59
N ASP A 65 6.86 33.02 20.58
CA ASP A 65 6.87 33.99 21.68
C ASP A 65 5.48 34.63 21.89
N THR A 66 4.83 35.07 20.81
CA THR A 66 3.52 35.73 20.88
C THR A 66 2.43 34.82 21.43
N ASN A 67 2.57 33.50 21.23
CA ASN A 67 1.60 32.51 21.68
C ASN A 67 2.03 31.81 22.99
N GLY A 68 3.19 32.14 23.54
CA GLY A 68 3.74 31.48 24.72
C GLY A 68 4.01 29.99 24.49
N TRP A 69 4.32 29.59 23.25
CA TRP A 69 4.62 28.20 22.93
C TRP A 69 6.10 27.89 23.15
N ASN A 70 6.35 26.70 23.68
CA ASN A 70 7.70 26.20 23.89
C ASN A 70 8.07 25.18 22.79
N PRO A 71 9.19 25.37 22.06
CA PRO A 71 9.62 24.42 21.04
C PRO A 71 9.88 23.00 21.57
N VAL A 72 10.36 22.83 22.80
CA VAL A 72 10.54 21.52 23.44
C VAL A 72 9.19 20.86 23.69
N GLU A 73 8.20 21.61 24.13
CA GLU A 73 6.87 21.05 24.36
C GLU A 73 6.23 20.62 23.03
N LEU A 74 6.26 21.50 22.01
CA LEU A 74 5.70 21.24 20.69
C LEU A 74 6.42 20.12 19.94
N ARG A 75 7.75 20.06 20.02
CA ARG A 75 8.56 19.03 19.34
C ARG A 75 8.55 17.74 20.15
N ASP A 76 9.06 17.75 21.38
CA ASP A 76 9.50 16.55 22.11
C ASP A 76 8.41 15.92 22.98
N THR A 77 7.58 16.73 23.63
CA THR A 77 6.62 16.20 24.62
C THR A 77 5.31 15.78 23.99
N ARG A 78 4.94 16.42 22.86
CA ARG A 78 3.65 16.25 22.22
C ARG A 78 3.55 14.99 21.38
N TYR A 79 4.67 14.56 20.78
CA TYR A 79 4.72 13.41 19.88
C TYR A 79 5.62 12.34 20.47
N ASN A 80 5.14 11.10 20.58
CA ASN A 80 5.97 10.00 21.09
C ASN A 80 7.01 9.52 20.05
N GLN A 81 6.74 9.76 18.77
CA GLN A 81 7.57 9.37 17.64
C GLN A 81 7.22 10.24 16.43
N ILE A 82 8.22 10.57 15.64
CA ILE A 82 8.06 11.24 14.35
C ILE A 82 8.55 10.30 13.25
N ILE A 83 7.71 10.07 12.24
CA ILE A 83 8.04 9.29 11.05
C ILE A 83 8.08 10.22 9.84
N HIS A 84 9.27 10.44 9.27
CA HIS A 84 9.42 11.15 7.99
C HIS A 84 9.44 10.16 6.84
N MET A 85 8.36 10.15 6.06
CA MET A 85 8.27 9.37 4.82
C MET A 85 8.84 10.19 3.67
N VAL A 86 10.07 9.89 3.25
CA VAL A 86 10.78 10.65 2.20
C VAL A 86 9.96 10.70 0.90
N SER A 87 9.73 11.89 0.36
CA SER A 87 9.00 12.11 -0.89
C SER A 87 9.56 11.27 -2.05
N ALA A 88 8.69 10.77 -2.92
CA ALA A 88 9.11 10.07 -4.14
C ALA A 88 10.01 10.96 -5.03
N ALA A 89 9.95 12.28 -4.89
CA ALA A 89 10.87 13.20 -5.57
C ALA A 89 12.35 12.95 -5.22
N ASN A 90 12.66 12.24 -4.13
CA ASN A 90 14.03 11.92 -3.71
C ASN A 90 14.25 10.40 -3.70
N GLY A 91 14.90 9.85 -4.74
CA GLY A 91 15.26 8.43 -4.83
C GLY A 91 14.18 7.50 -5.40
N ALA A 92 13.01 8.01 -5.76
CA ALA A 92 11.95 7.28 -6.46
C ALA A 92 11.26 8.15 -7.53
N GLU A 93 12.04 8.96 -8.24
CA GLU A 93 11.59 10.04 -9.11
C GLU A 93 10.61 9.58 -10.20
N ASP A 94 10.82 8.37 -10.72
CA ASP A 94 9.94 7.75 -11.72
C ASP A 94 8.50 7.55 -11.23
N PHE A 95 8.27 7.59 -9.91
CA PHE A 95 6.95 7.49 -9.29
C PHE A 95 6.40 8.85 -8.82
N TYR A 96 7.15 9.94 -9.01
CA TYR A 96 6.69 11.29 -8.69
C TYR A 96 5.85 11.85 -9.85
N SER A 97 4.59 12.18 -9.58
CA SER A 97 3.67 12.75 -10.57
C SER A 97 2.87 13.91 -9.98
N THR A 98 2.65 14.94 -10.78
CA THR A 98 1.78 16.08 -10.50
C THR A 98 0.46 16.02 -11.29
N GLU A 99 0.35 15.12 -12.27
CA GLU A 99 -0.76 15.11 -13.25
C GLU A 99 -2.11 14.70 -12.65
N ASP A 100 -2.11 13.84 -11.63
CA ASP A 100 -3.33 13.28 -11.00
C ASP A 100 -3.68 13.94 -9.64
N HIS A 101 -2.97 15.01 -9.24
CA HIS A 101 -3.07 15.58 -7.90
C HIS A 101 -3.42 17.07 -7.91
N ALA A 102 -4.68 17.40 -7.68
CA ALA A 102 -5.17 18.80 -7.58
C ALA A 102 -4.47 19.66 -6.51
N CYS A 103 -3.69 19.05 -5.61
CA CYS A 103 -2.99 19.72 -4.53
C CYS A 103 -1.45 19.78 -4.69
N ARG A 104 -0.87 19.14 -5.71
CA ARG A 104 0.59 19.15 -5.93
C ARG A 104 0.92 19.85 -7.24
N ASN A 105 1.47 21.05 -7.12
CA ASN A 105 1.84 21.89 -8.27
C ASN A 105 3.36 22.09 -8.37
N GLU A 106 4.10 21.62 -7.37
CA GLU A 106 5.54 21.75 -7.27
C GLU A 106 6.27 20.72 -8.16
N GLY A 107 7.22 21.23 -8.96
CA GLY A 107 8.15 20.38 -9.70
C GLY A 107 9.07 19.58 -8.77
N MET A 108 9.72 18.55 -9.32
CA MET A 108 10.56 17.61 -8.56
C MET A 108 11.59 18.30 -7.65
N GLU A 109 12.27 19.33 -8.15
CA GLU A 109 13.31 20.02 -7.37
C GLU A 109 12.73 20.76 -6.17
N LEU A 110 11.64 21.51 -6.37
CA LEU A 110 10.94 22.17 -5.28
C LEU A 110 10.39 21.13 -4.29
N ALA A 111 9.88 20.00 -4.76
CA ALA A 111 9.40 18.92 -3.91
C ALA A 111 10.50 18.32 -3.02
N ARG A 112 11.73 18.16 -3.53
CA ARG A 112 12.89 17.74 -2.73
C ARG A 112 13.25 18.77 -1.66
N VAL A 113 13.27 20.05 -2.02
CA VAL A 113 13.55 21.14 -1.07
C VAL A 113 12.50 21.18 0.03
N LEU A 114 11.22 21.03 -0.31
CA LEU A 114 10.12 21.01 0.66
C LEU A 114 10.16 19.76 1.55
N ASP A 115 10.51 18.60 1.01
CA ASP A 115 10.71 17.36 1.78
C ASP A 115 11.81 17.53 2.83
N ASN A 116 12.97 18.06 2.41
CA ASN A 116 14.09 18.33 3.32
C ASN A 116 13.71 19.34 4.41
N LYS A 117 13.03 20.44 4.05
CA LYS A 117 12.58 21.43 5.04
C LYS A 117 11.59 20.84 6.05
N ALA A 118 10.70 19.96 5.60
CA ALA A 118 9.79 19.25 6.50
C ALA A 118 10.57 18.35 7.46
N ALA A 119 11.53 17.56 6.97
CA ALA A 119 12.39 16.75 7.83
C ALA A 119 13.21 17.61 8.82
N GLU A 120 13.79 18.70 8.35
CA GLU A 120 14.59 19.64 9.15
C GLU A 120 13.79 20.27 10.29
N SER A 121 12.49 20.49 10.11
CA SER A 121 11.61 21.03 11.16
C SER A 121 11.53 20.16 12.42
N TRP A 122 11.83 18.87 12.28
CA TRP A 122 11.81 17.90 13.38
C TRP A 122 13.19 17.58 13.95
N VAL A 123 14.26 18.18 13.42
CA VAL A 123 15.63 17.95 13.93
C VAL A 123 15.70 18.30 15.41
N GLY A 124 16.22 17.35 16.19
CA GLY A 124 16.31 17.43 17.65
C GLY A 124 15.22 16.65 18.39
N HIS A 125 14.18 16.15 17.71
CA HIS A 125 13.25 15.23 18.35
C HIS A 125 13.96 13.92 18.75
N PRO A 126 13.78 13.40 19.99
CA PRO A 126 14.51 12.24 20.47
C PRO A 126 14.18 10.94 19.72
N TYR A 127 13.02 10.87 19.07
CA TYR A 127 12.54 9.68 18.35
C TYR A 127 12.08 10.08 16.95
N PHE A 128 13.03 10.19 16.03
CA PHE A 128 12.81 10.61 14.66
C PHE A 128 13.32 9.55 13.67
N ASP A 129 12.40 8.89 12.98
CA ASP A 129 12.70 7.85 12.01
C ASP A 129 12.49 8.38 10.58
N VAL A 130 13.50 8.22 9.74
CA VAL A 130 13.43 8.61 8.33
C VAL A 130 13.30 7.35 7.47
N ILE A 131 12.21 7.26 6.72
CA ILE A 131 11.92 6.12 5.84
C ILE A 131 12.16 6.55 4.39
N ASP A 132 13.32 6.15 3.87
CA ASP A 132 13.81 6.51 2.53
C ASP A 132 13.15 5.69 1.39
N ASN A 133 13.54 5.98 0.15
CA ASN A 133 13.07 5.29 -1.06
C ASN A 133 14.05 4.19 -1.56
N SER A 134 14.90 3.63 -0.70
CA SER A 134 15.88 2.60 -1.09
C SER A 134 15.26 1.25 -1.48
N THR A 135 13.97 1.05 -1.20
CA THR A 135 13.20 -0.18 -1.48
C THR A 135 11.95 0.12 -2.29
N ASP A 136 11.27 -0.91 -2.80
CA ASP A 136 9.94 -0.74 -3.38
C ASP A 136 8.93 -0.20 -2.36
N PHE A 137 7.80 0.30 -2.86
CA PHE A 137 6.81 0.98 -2.04
C PHE A 137 6.21 0.09 -0.93
N GLU A 138 5.94 -1.19 -1.21
CA GLU A 138 5.36 -2.09 -0.20
C GLU A 138 6.38 -2.38 0.92
N THR A 139 7.63 -2.64 0.54
CA THR A 139 8.73 -2.81 1.50
C THR A 139 8.96 -1.54 2.32
N LYS A 140 8.84 -0.35 1.70
CA LYS A 140 8.94 0.94 2.39
C LYS A 140 7.85 1.10 3.45
N ILE A 141 6.60 0.75 3.12
CA ILE A 141 5.48 0.78 4.07
C ILE A 141 5.72 -0.21 5.22
N CYS A 142 6.24 -1.40 4.94
CA CYS A 142 6.55 -2.36 6.00
C CYS A 142 7.66 -1.86 6.94
N ARG A 143 8.73 -1.23 6.41
CA ARG A 143 9.78 -0.58 7.24
C ARG A 143 9.21 0.50 8.14
N MET A 144 8.28 1.31 7.63
CA MET A 144 7.58 2.31 8.44
C MET A 144 6.76 1.67 9.56
N ILE A 145 5.99 0.62 9.27
CA ILE A 145 5.21 -0.10 10.27
C ILE A 145 6.12 -0.74 11.32
N GLU A 146 7.24 -1.31 10.89
CA GLU A 146 8.25 -1.90 11.77
C GLU A 146 8.82 -0.86 12.74
N ALA A 147 9.16 0.35 12.27
CA ALA A 147 9.62 1.45 13.11
C ALA A 147 8.58 1.86 14.17
N VAL A 148 7.29 1.93 13.80
CA VAL A 148 6.19 2.22 14.73
C VAL A 148 6.02 1.09 15.75
N CYS A 149 6.00 -0.16 15.30
CA CYS A 149 5.82 -1.31 16.20
C CYS A 149 6.99 -1.46 17.17
N GLN A 150 8.24 -1.29 16.71
CA GLN A 150 9.42 -1.33 17.59
C GLN A 150 9.31 -0.29 18.70
N LYS A 151 8.84 0.92 18.38
CA LYS A 151 8.64 1.99 19.35
C LYS A 151 7.54 1.67 20.37
N LEU A 152 6.47 1.03 19.92
CA LEU A 152 5.35 0.59 20.77
C LEU A 152 5.66 -0.71 21.55
N GLY A 153 6.81 -1.35 21.30
CA GLY A 153 7.14 -2.66 21.86
C GLY A 153 6.25 -3.80 21.34
N LEU A 154 5.64 -3.61 20.17
CA LEU A 154 4.80 -4.61 19.52
C LEU A 154 5.66 -5.52 18.64
N ASP A 155 5.49 -6.84 18.80
CA ASP A 155 6.05 -7.81 17.85
C ASP A 155 5.29 -7.68 16.52
N THR A 156 6.01 -7.27 15.47
CA THR A 156 5.45 -7.06 14.13
C THR A 156 4.90 -8.36 13.54
N GLY A 157 5.39 -9.52 13.98
CA GLY A 157 4.90 -10.84 13.58
C GLY A 157 4.78 -11.03 12.06
N GLY A 158 4.17 -12.15 11.64
CA GLY A 158 4.15 -12.57 10.22
C GLY A 158 3.82 -11.47 9.20
N ARG A 159 2.61 -10.90 9.23
CA ARG A 159 2.11 -10.06 8.13
C ARG A 159 2.86 -8.74 7.94
N LEU A 160 3.44 -8.17 8.99
CA LEU A 160 4.03 -6.82 8.96
C LEU A 160 5.56 -6.86 8.82
N LEU A 161 6.17 -8.04 8.80
CA LEU A 161 7.57 -8.19 8.45
C LEU A 161 7.84 -7.66 7.04
N HIS A 162 8.98 -6.99 6.85
CA HIS A 162 9.38 -6.33 5.60
C HIS A 162 9.39 -7.25 4.38
N ASN A 163 9.54 -8.56 4.56
CA ASN A 163 9.53 -9.58 3.50
C ASN A 163 8.15 -10.23 3.28
N SER A 164 7.10 -9.74 3.94
CA SER A 164 5.73 -10.24 3.81
C SER A 164 5.20 -9.97 2.40
N ARG A 165 4.84 -11.04 1.68
CA ARG A 165 4.31 -10.95 0.32
C ARG A 165 2.95 -11.62 0.22
N LYS A 166 2.16 -11.19 -0.75
CA LYS A 166 0.90 -11.85 -1.07
C LYS A 166 1.18 -13.20 -1.73
N VAL A 167 0.71 -14.27 -1.12
CA VAL A 167 0.77 -15.64 -1.66
C VAL A 167 -0.63 -16.14 -2.01
N LYS A 168 -0.71 -17.01 -3.01
CA LYS A 168 -1.96 -17.55 -3.54
C LYS A 168 -1.85 -19.05 -3.74
N PHE A 169 -2.88 -19.79 -3.35
CA PHE A 169 -2.93 -21.24 -3.45
C PHE A 169 -4.18 -21.70 -4.19
N LEU A 170 -4.04 -22.76 -4.98
CA LEU A 170 -5.17 -23.50 -5.54
C LEU A 170 -5.72 -24.43 -4.47
N VAL A 171 -7.03 -24.38 -4.25
CA VAL A 171 -7.73 -25.26 -3.30
C VAL A 171 -8.61 -26.23 -4.07
N LYS A 172 -8.51 -27.52 -3.75
CA LYS A 172 -9.34 -28.56 -4.34
C LYS A 172 -10.71 -28.54 -3.68
N GLY A 173 -11.76 -28.51 -4.51
CA GLY A 173 -13.13 -28.71 -4.06
C GLY A 173 -13.52 -30.20 -3.95
N PRO A 174 -14.66 -30.52 -3.31
CA PRO A 174 -15.56 -29.61 -2.61
C PRO A 174 -14.95 -29.07 -1.31
N LEU A 175 -15.43 -27.91 -0.85
CA LEU A 175 -15.00 -27.35 0.45
C LEU A 175 -15.60 -28.15 1.60
N PRO A 176 -14.92 -28.19 2.77
CA PRO A 176 -15.49 -28.78 3.97
C PRO A 176 -16.74 -28.00 4.41
N PRO A 177 -17.61 -28.63 5.21
CA PRO A 177 -18.77 -27.97 5.80
C PRO A 177 -18.35 -26.75 6.63
N SER A 178 -19.27 -25.79 6.76
CA SER A 178 -19.00 -24.54 7.48
C SER A 178 -18.62 -24.71 8.94
N SER A 179 -18.97 -25.85 9.56
CA SER A 179 -18.62 -26.21 10.93
C SER A 179 -17.12 -26.44 11.15
N GLU A 180 -16.38 -26.78 10.10
CA GLU A 180 -14.92 -26.97 10.17
C GLU A 180 -14.15 -25.65 10.00
N PHE A 181 -14.82 -24.59 9.54
CA PHE A 181 -14.21 -23.27 9.45
C PHE A 181 -14.21 -22.60 10.84
N PRO A 182 -13.15 -21.85 11.18
CA PRO A 182 -13.23 -20.89 12.27
C PRO A 182 -14.25 -19.79 11.94
N SER A 183 -14.49 -18.86 12.88
CA SER A 183 -15.34 -17.70 12.61
C SER A 183 -14.96 -17.01 11.29
N PHE A 184 -15.95 -16.87 10.41
CA PHE A 184 -15.75 -16.36 9.06
C PHE A 184 -16.83 -15.34 8.67
N GLN A 185 -16.52 -14.55 7.65
CA GLN A 185 -17.46 -13.64 7.00
C GLN A 185 -17.46 -13.90 5.49
N ASP A 186 -18.65 -13.97 4.91
CA ASP A 186 -18.84 -14.22 3.49
C ASP A 186 -19.29 -12.93 2.77
N PHE A 187 -18.64 -12.62 1.65
CA PHE A 187 -18.96 -11.46 0.83
C PHE A 187 -19.24 -11.87 -0.61
N ASP A 188 -20.25 -11.27 -1.22
CA ASP A 188 -20.45 -11.33 -2.65
C ASP A 188 -19.53 -10.32 -3.32
N VAL A 189 -18.80 -10.77 -4.33
CA VAL A 189 -17.80 -9.96 -5.04
C VAL A 189 -18.00 -10.09 -6.53
N VAL A 190 -18.17 -8.94 -7.19
CA VAL A 190 -18.31 -8.83 -8.64
C VAL A 190 -17.19 -7.96 -9.18
N HIS A 191 -16.50 -8.44 -10.22
CA HIS A 191 -15.48 -7.66 -10.93
C HIS A 191 -15.83 -7.49 -12.40
N ASN A 192 -15.56 -6.30 -12.92
CA ASN A 192 -15.67 -5.95 -14.33
C ASN A 192 -14.39 -5.26 -14.77
N TYR A 193 -13.77 -5.75 -15.83
CA TYR A 193 -12.70 -5.00 -16.52
C TYR A 193 -13.33 -3.93 -17.40
N LEU A 194 -12.69 -2.77 -17.44
CA LEU A 194 -13.10 -1.62 -18.25
C LEU A 194 -12.13 -1.43 -19.40
N GLN A 195 -12.61 -0.82 -20.48
CA GLN A 195 -11.76 -0.37 -21.58
C GLN A 195 -10.71 0.60 -21.02
N ALA A 196 -9.43 0.27 -21.22
CA ALA A 196 -8.33 1.14 -20.82
C ALA A 196 -7.96 2.11 -21.95
N SER A 197 -7.50 3.30 -21.58
CA SER A 197 -7.01 4.31 -22.53
C SER A 197 -5.71 3.92 -23.23
N SER A 198 -4.97 2.95 -22.68
CA SER A 198 -3.71 2.42 -23.22
C SER A 198 -3.67 0.89 -23.09
N PRO A 199 -3.09 0.15 -24.06
CA PRO A 199 -2.92 -1.30 -23.97
C PRO A 199 -2.12 -1.79 -22.77
N SER A 200 -1.28 -0.93 -22.19
CA SER A 200 -0.42 -1.25 -21.04
C SER A 200 -1.07 -0.95 -19.69
N THR A 201 -2.27 -0.38 -19.68
CA THR A 201 -3.05 -0.05 -18.47
C THR A 201 -4.21 -1.04 -18.32
N GLN A 202 -4.51 -1.44 -17.09
CA GLN A 202 -5.72 -2.23 -16.81
C GLN A 202 -6.62 -1.44 -15.85
N ALA A 203 -7.88 -1.28 -16.23
CA ALA A 203 -8.90 -0.68 -15.36
C ALA A 203 -9.93 -1.74 -14.96
N ARG A 204 -10.32 -1.75 -13.69
CA ARG A 204 -11.37 -2.65 -13.19
C ARG A 204 -12.25 -2.00 -12.15
N LEU A 205 -13.53 -2.35 -12.18
CA LEU A 205 -14.48 -2.09 -11.11
C LEU A 205 -14.64 -3.32 -10.24
N ARG A 206 -14.79 -3.09 -8.94
CA ARG A 206 -15.17 -4.11 -7.96
C ARG A 206 -16.39 -3.64 -7.18
N LYS A 207 -17.44 -4.46 -7.17
CA LYS A 207 -18.57 -4.37 -6.24
C LYS A 207 -18.40 -5.47 -5.20
N ARG A 208 -18.34 -5.13 -3.92
CA ARG A 208 -18.20 -6.08 -2.81
C ARG A 208 -19.21 -5.76 -1.72
N GLY A 209 -19.92 -6.76 -1.20
CA GLY A 209 -20.94 -6.52 -0.19
C GLY A 209 -21.48 -7.77 0.47
N GLN A 210 -22.35 -7.56 1.45
CA GLN A 210 -23.12 -8.59 2.13
C GLN A 210 -24.42 -7.97 2.65
N ARG A 211 -25.49 -8.77 2.76
CA ARG A 211 -26.78 -8.34 3.34
C ARG A 211 -27.35 -7.05 2.72
N GLY A 212 -27.22 -6.88 1.40
CA GLY A 212 -27.75 -5.72 0.68
C GLY A 212 -26.89 -4.44 0.75
N HIS A 213 -25.82 -4.43 1.55
CA HIS A 213 -24.89 -3.30 1.64
C HIS A 213 -23.66 -3.53 0.78
N TRP A 214 -23.25 -2.50 0.03
CA TRP A 214 -22.22 -2.60 -1.01
C TRP A 214 -21.17 -1.51 -0.90
N SER A 215 -19.94 -1.87 -1.25
CA SER A 215 -18.80 -0.99 -1.48
C SER A 215 -18.34 -1.13 -2.93
N TYR A 216 -17.86 -0.03 -3.49
CA TYR A 216 -17.47 0.06 -4.90
C TYR A 216 -16.06 0.64 -4.99
N THR A 217 -15.17 -0.07 -5.69
CA THR A 217 -13.78 0.36 -5.87
C THR A 217 -13.46 0.36 -7.36
N HIS A 218 -12.88 1.46 -7.86
CA HIS A 218 -12.21 1.51 -9.16
C HIS A 218 -10.71 1.28 -8.95
N THR A 219 -10.11 0.37 -9.71
CA THR A 219 -8.66 0.11 -9.68
C THR A 219 -8.07 0.33 -11.05
N ILE A 220 -7.04 1.18 -11.11
CA ILE A 220 -6.21 1.37 -12.30
C ILE A 220 -4.84 0.78 -12.00
N ARG A 221 -4.43 -0.20 -12.78
CA ARG A 221 -3.08 -0.76 -12.78
C ARG A 221 -2.30 -0.12 -13.92
N LYS A 222 -1.35 0.74 -13.58
CA LYS A 222 -0.46 1.40 -14.55
C LYS A 222 0.65 0.41 -15.00
N PRO A 223 1.32 0.69 -16.13
CA PRO A 223 2.43 -0.14 -16.63
C PRO A 223 3.54 -0.30 -15.58
N LYS A 224 4.39 -1.32 -15.74
CA LYS A 224 5.55 -1.47 -14.87
C LYS A 224 6.48 -0.26 -15.04
N VAL A 225 6.80 0.40 -13.93
CA VAL A 225 7.81 1.47 -13.85
C VAL A 225 8.94 0.93 -12.98
N ARG A 226 10.17 0.87 -13.51
CA ARG A 226 11.33 0.19 -12.87
C ARG A 226 10.99 -1.19 -12.28
N GLY A 227 10.30 -2.03 -13.05
CA GLY A 227 9.90 -3.38 -12.61
C GLY A 227 8.72 -3.43 -11.62
N GLN A 228 8.33 -2.30 -11.01
CA GLN A 228 7.24 -2.21 -10.04
C GLN A 228 5.90 -1.93 -10.72
N VAL A 229 4.85 -2.58 -10.22
CA VAL A 229 3.49 -2.39 -10.71
C VAL A 229 2.77 -1.38 -9.81
N VAL A 230 2.30 -0.27 -10.38
CA VAL A 230 1.53 0.72 -9.63
C VAL A 230 0.03 0.41 -9.77
N GLU A 231 -0.64 0.11 -8.65
CA GLU A 231 -2.10 0.00 -8.57
C GLU A 231 -2.70 1.19 -7.81
N VAL A 232 -3.47 2.03 -8.48
CA VAL A 232 -4.27 3.09 -7.85
C VAL A 232 -5.67 2.54 -7.55
N LYS A 233 -6.12 2.66 -6.30
CA LYS A 233 -7.43 2.17 -5.84
C LYS A 233 -8.25 3.34 -5.30
N THR A 234 -9.38 3.61 -5.93
CA THR A 234 -10.29 4.70 -5.57
C THR A 234 -11.62 4.14 -5.11
N GLN A 235 -12.10 4.55 -3.93
CA GLN A 235 -13.48 4.26 -3.53
C GLN A 235 -14.42 5.18 -4.29
N ILE A 236 -15.50 4.62 -4.84
CA ILE A 236 -16.45 5.36 -5.67
C ILE A 236 -17.88 5.16 -5.16
N THR A 237 -18.76 6.06 -5.57
CA THR A 237 -20.18 5.94 -5.22
C THR A 237 -20.87 4.87 -6.07
N HIS A 238 -22.07 4.45 -5.66
CA HIS A 238 -22.90 3.57 -6.49
C HIS A 238 -23.22 4.19 -7.85
N ARG A 239 -23.49 5.51 -7.90
CA ARG A 239 -23.79 6.22 -9.15
C ARG A 239 -22.61 6.17 -10.11
N ASP A 240 -21.40 6.46 -9.61
CA ASP A 240 -20.19 6.43 -10.44
C ASP A 240 -19.89 5.02 -10.92
N TYR A 241 -20.09 4.01 -10.07
CA TYR A 241 -19.96 2.60 -10.47
C TYR A 241 -20.88 2.25 -11.64
N ILE A 242 -22.15 2.63 -11.59
CA ILE A 242 -23.11 2.35 -12.68
C ILE A 242 -22.72 3.11 -13.95
N ASN A 243 -22.33 4.38 -13.82
CA ASN A 243 -21.89 5.18 -14.98
C ASN A 243 -20.66 4.56 -15.66
N MET A 244 -19.64 4.16 -14.88
CA MET A 244 -18.41 3.57 -15.41
C MET A 244 -18.63 2.16 -15.98
N LEU A 245 -19.65 1.43 -15.51
CA LEU A 245 -19.98 0.11 -16.04
C LEU A 245 -20.37 0.14 -17.53
N SER A 246 -20.78 1.29 -18.05
CA SER A 246 -21.00 1.50 -19.49
C SER A 246 -19.74 1.30 -20.34
N GLN A 247 -18.54 1.45 -19.76
CA GLN A 247 -17.24 1.29 -20.42
C GLN A 247 -16.65 -0.10 -20.20
N LYS A 248 -17.49 -1.08 -19.82
CA LYS A 248 -17.06 -2.46 -19.62
C LYS A 248 -16.37 -3.00 -20.87
N GLU A 249 -15.26 -3.71 -20.68
CA GLU A 249 -14.52 -4.31 -21.78
C GLU A 249 -15.18 -5.62 -22.24
N ASP A 250 -15.55 -5.68 -23.53
CA ASP A 250 -16.25 -6.84 -24.09
C ASP A 250 -15.39 -8.10 -24.17
N SER A 251 -14.07 -7.95 -24.21
CA SER A 251 -13.14 -9.09 -24.26
C SER A 251 -13.07 -9.88 -22.94
N HIS A 252 -13.70 -9.35 -21.88
CA HIS A 252 -13.73 -9.94 -20.55
C HIS A 252 -15.15 -10.29 -20.09
N PHE A 253 -15.28 -11.43 -19.42
CA PHE A 253 -16.44 -11.79 -18.62
C PHE A 253 -16.47 -11.01 -17.31
N THR A 254 -17.69 -10.72 -16.83
CA THR A 254 -17.88 -10.36 -15.42
C THR A 254 -17.51 -11.55 -14.56
N ILE A 255 -16.69 -11.33 -13.53
CA ILE A 255 -16.34 -12.38 -12.58
C ILE A 255 -17.23 -12.25 -11.35
N PHE A 256 -17.91 -13.34 -11.00
CA PHE A 256 -18.66 -13.49 -9.77
C PHE A 256 -17.92 -14.41 -8.81
N LYS A 257 -17.79 -13.99 -7.56
CA LYS A 257 -17.15 -14.79 -6.51
C LYS A 257 -17.91 -14.64 -5.20
N LYS A 258 -17.85 -15.68 -4.39
CA LYS A 258 -18.07 -15.60 -2.96
C LYS A 258 -16.71 -15.57 -2.27
N ARG A 259 -16.40 -14.50 -1.55
CA ARG A 259 -15.16 -14.35 -0.78
C ARG A 259 -15.43 -14.65 0.68
N ARG A 260 -14.86 -15.75 1.19
CA ARG A 260 -14.88 -16.10 2.61
C ARG A 260 -13.61 -15.62 3.28
N CYS A 261 -13.74 -14.77 4.29
CA CYS A 261 -12.62 -14.25 5.06
C CYS A 261 -12.61 -14.87 6.46
N PHE A 262 -11.46 -15.31 6.94
CA PHE A 262 -11.32 -15.96 8.25
C PHE A 262 -9.89 -15.87 8.79
N LEU A 263 -9.71 -16.20 10.07
CA LEU A 263 -8.42 -16.23 10.77
C LEU A 263 -8.07 -17.67 11.17
N VAL A 264 -6.83 -18.08 10.91
CA VAL A 264 -6.23 -19.33 11.41
C VAL A 264 -4.80 -19.00 11.84
N ASN A 265 -4.36 -19.42 13.03
CA ASN A 265 -3.00 -19.19 13.53
C ASN A 265 -2.57 -17.71 13.46
N ASN A 266 -3.47 -16.79 13.81
CA ASN A 266 -3.28 -15.34 13.71
C ASN A 266 -2.97 -14.83 12.29
N GLN A 267 -3.25 -15.64 11.26
CA GLN A 267 -3.08 -15.31 9.86
C GLN A 267 -4.45 -15.14 9.19
N TYR A 268 -4.60 -14.01 8.49
CA TYR A 268 -5.84 -13.66 7.78
C TYR A 268 -5.84 -14.25 6.39
N PHE A 269 -6.92 -14.96 6.06
CA PHE A 269 -7.10 -15.63 4.78
C PHE A 269 -8.32 -15.09 4.03
N GLN A 270 -8.20 -15.03 2.72
CA GLN A 270 -9.31 -14.76 1.80
C GLN A 270 -9.46 -15.96 0.85
N LEU A 271 -10.58 -16.65 0.94
CA LEU A 271 -10.93 -17.78 0.07
C LEU A 271 -11.94 -17.32 -0.98
N ASP A 272 -11.49 -17.20 -2.22
CA ASP A 272 -12.27 -16.85 -3.40
C ASP A 272 -12.88 -18.10 -4.02
N ILE A 273 -14.20 -18.22 -3.94
CA ILE A 273 -14.98 -19.29 -4.57
C ILE A 273 -15.62 -18.70 -5.81
N TYR A 274 -15.15 -19.10 -6.99
CA TYR A 274 -15.70 -18.59 -8.26
C TYR A 274 -17.11 -19.15 -8.48
N LYS A 275 -18.01 -18.29 -8.98
CA LYS A 275 -19.42 -18.58 -9.18
C LYS A 275 -19.83 -18.37 -10.62
N GLU A 276 -20.86 -19.12 -11.02
CA GLU A 276 -21.52 -18.94 -12.32
C GLU A 276 -22.38 -17.66 -12.31
N PRO A 277 -22.55 -16.98 -13.45
CA PRO A 277 -21.98 -17.31 -14.76
C PRO A 277 -20.48 -17.00 -14.85
N CYS A 278 -19.70 -17.94 -15.39
CA CYS A 278 -18.26 -17.79 -15.58
C CYS A 278 -17.77 -18.60 -16.79
N HIS A 279 -16.56 -18.32 -17.28
CA HIS A 279 -15.93 -19.17 -18.28
C HIS A 279 -15.75 -20.60 -17.75
N PRO A 280 -15.89 -21.67 -18.58
CA PRO A 280 -15.66 -23.06 -18.16
C PRO A 280 -14.41 -23.30 -17.31
N ARG A 281 -13.29 -22.64 -17.64
CA ARG A 281 -12.02 -22.70 -16.88
C ARG A 281 -12.11 -22.22 -15.41
N CYS A 282 -13.14 -21.47 -15.06
CA CYS A 282 -13.39 -20.97 -13.71
C CYS A 282 -14.42 -21.83 -12.94
N LYS A 283 -15.05 -22.83 -13.58
CA LYS A 283 -16.04 -23.68 -12.92
C LYS A 283 -15.35 -24.51 -11.83
N GLY A 284 -15.85 -24.40 -10.61
CA GLY A 284 -15.27 -25.06 -9.43
C GLY A 284 -13.93 -24.49 -8.97
N LEU A 285 -13.45 -23.37 -9.53
CA LEU A 285 -12.18 -22.77 -9.15
C LEU A 285 -12.26 -22.14 -7.75
N ILE A 286 -11.31 -22.50 -6.89
CA ILE A 286 -11.19 -21.96 -5.53
C ILE A 286 -9.74 -21.52 -5.31
N LEU A 287 -9.57 -20.26 -4.89
CA LEU A 287 -8.26 -19.67 -4.64
C LEU A 287 -8.18 -19.15 -3.21
N LEU A 288 -7.15 -19.55 -2.47
CA LEU A 288 -6.84 -19.05 -1.14
C LEU A 288 -5.73 -18.01 -1.23
N GLU A 289 -5.94 -16.82 -0.67
CA GLU A 289 -4.96 -15.75 -0.64
C GLU A 289 -4.65 -15.34 0.81
N THR A 290 -3.38 -15.05 1.08
CA THR A 290 -2.91 -14.48 2.35
C THR A 290 -1.63 -13.68 2.13
N TYR A 291 -1.17 -12.98 3.16
CA TYR A 291 0.15 -12.33 3.17
C TYR A 291 1.04 -13.08 4.15
N SER A 292 2.25 -13.44 3.73
CA SER A 292 3.20 -14.13 4.58
C SER A 292 4.65 -13.82 4.20
N PRO A 293 5.55 -13.70 5.20
CA PRO A 293 6.98 -13.60 5.00
C PRO A 293 7.64 -14.98 4.84
N LEU A 294 6.93 -16.03 5.25
CA LEU A 294 7.43 -17.41 5.25
C LEU A 294 7.55 -17.96 3.82
N LYS A 295 8.38 -19.00 3.66
CA LYS A 295 8.64 -19.67 2.38
C LYS A 295 8.70 -21.18 2.58
N GLY A 296 8.37 -21.93 1.53
CA GLY A 296 8.47 -23.39 1.53
C GLY A 296 7.71 -24.05 2.69
N LYS A 297 8.36 -24.96 3.41
CA LYS A 297 7.72 -25.77 4.46
C LYS A 297 7.18 -24.93 5.63
N SER A 298 7.85 -23.84 6.01
CA SER A 298 7.36 -23.01 7.13
C SER A 298 6.03 -22.34 6.80
N LEU A 299 5.87 -21.88 5.56
CA LEU A 299 4.58 -21.36 5.05
C LEU A 299 3.52 -22.46 5.00
N GLN A 300 3.86 -23.65 4.48
CA GLN A 300 2.92 -24.77 4.39
C GLN A 300 2.34 -25.15 5.77
N ASN A 301 3.17 -25.10 6.82
CA ASN A 301 2.75 -25.42 8.18
C ASN A 301 1.75 -24.42 8.76
N THR A 302 1.69 -23.18 8.27
CA THR A 302 0.71 -22.18 8.75
C THR A 302 -0.61 -22.23 8.00
N LEU A 303 -0.68 -22.95 6.87
CA LEU A 303 -1.88 -23.02 6.06
C LEU A 303 -3.01 -23.77 6.78
N PRO A 304 -4.29 -23.44 6.49
CA PRO A 304 -5.43 -24.11 7.11
C PRO A 304 -5.48 -25.59 6.74
N GLN A 305 -5.16 -26.47 7.68
CA GLN A 305 -5.05 -27.93 7.44
C GLN A 305 -6.39 -28.60 7.09
N PHE A 306 -7.51 -27.95 7.41
CA PHE A 306 -8.85 -28.41 7.02
C PHE A 306 -9.14 -28.17 5.53
N LEU A 307 -8.30 -27.42 4.80
CA LEU A 307 -8.42 -27.23 3.35
C LEU A 307 -7.49 -28.17 2.61
N THR A 308 -7.98 -28.75 1.51
CA THR A 308 -7.13 -29.51 0.57
C THR A 308 -6.43 -28.54 -0.38
N ILE A 309 -5.24 -28.09 0.01
CA ILE A 309 -4.40 -27.20 -0.80
C ILE A 309 -3.62 -28.03 -1.82
N VAL A 310 -3.73 -27.67 -3.10
CA VAL A 310 -3.09 -28.41 -4.21
C VAL A 310 -1.67 -27.92 -4.42
N GLU A 311 -1.51 -26.62 -4.68
CA GLU A 311 -0.23 -26.00 -5.01
C GLU A 311 -0.26 -24.49 -4.74
N GLU A 312 0.92 -23.90 -4.61
CA GLU A 312 1.10 -22.45 -4.65
C GLU A 312 1.05 -21.97 -6.10
N VAL A 313 0.14 -21.04 -6.40
CA VAL A 313 -0.07 -20.44 -7.72
C VAL A 313 0.24 -18.94 -7.72
N THR A 314 1.06 -18.48 -6.78
CA THR A 314 1.56 -17.10 -6.71
C THR A 314 2.31 -16.78 -8.01
N GLY A 315 2.07 -15.60 -8.60
CA GLY A 315 2.71 -15.18 -9.85
C GLY A 315 2.25 -15.90 -11.12
N ASN A 316 1.61 -17.07 -11.01
CA ASN A 316 1.18 -17.83 -12.19
C ASN A 316 0.08 -17.05 -12.97
N PRO A 317 0.33 -16.70 -14.25
CA PRO A 317 -0.59 -15.88 -15.03
C PRO A 317 -1.93 -16.58 -15.29
N GLN A 318 -2.00 -17.91 -15.30
CA GLN A 318 -3.24 -18.66 -15.48
C GLN A 318 -4.24 -18.39 -14.35
N TYR A 319 -3.75 -18.15 -13.13
CA TYR A 319 -4.57 -17.84 -11.96
C TYR A 319 -4.70 -16.33 -11.70
N SER A 320 -4.30 -15.50 -12.67
CA SER A 320 -4.55 -14.07 -12.65
C SER A 320 -6.03 -13.80 -12.95
N MET A 321 -6.64 -12.88 -12.21
CA MET A 321 -8.05 -12.54 -12.43
C MET A 321 -8.29 -12.00 -13.85
N PHE A 322 -7.30 -11.30 -14.42
CA PHE A 322 -7.34 -10.79 -15.78
C PHE A 322 -7.51 -11.93 -16.78
N ASN A 323 -6.58 -12.89 -16.78
CA ASN A 323 -6.65 -14.03 -17.72
C ASN A 323 -7.87 -14.92 -17.46
N LEU A 324 -8.26 -15.11 -16.20
CA LEU A 324 -9.47 -15.86 -15.84
C LEU A 324 -10.75 -15.23 -16.41
N SER A 325 -10.79 -13.90 -16.56
CA SER A 325 -11.93 -13.20 -17.18
C SER A 325 -11.92 -13.19 -18.70
N LEU A 326 -10.82 -13.50 -19.40
CA LEU A 326 -10.79 -13.44 -20.86
C LEU A 326 -11.90 -14.31 -21.47
N ARG A 327 -12.61 -13.79 -22.46
CA ARG A 327 -13.65 -14.57 -23.15
C ARG A 327 -13.07 -15.61 -24.08
N GLU A 328 -12.04 -15.21 -24.82
CA GLU A 328 -11.32 -16.09 -25.73
C GLU A 328 -10.54 -17.17 -24.97
N ASP A 329 -10.25 -18.27 -25.65
CA ASP A 329 -9.36 -19.29 -25.12
C ASP A 329 -7.90 -18.84 -25.12
N TRP A 330 -7.18 -19.24 -24.07
CA TRP A 330 -5.81 -18.81 -23.84
C TRP A 330 -4.84 -19.25 -24.93
N ASN A 331 -5.15 -20.34 -25.64
CA ASN A 331 -4.33 -20.85 -26.74
C ASN A 331 -4.46 -20.02 -28.02
N THR A 332 -5.53 -19.24 -28.16
CA THR A 332 -5.85 -18.48 -29.38
C THR A 332 -5.78 -16.97 -29.18
N THR A 333 -5.92 -16.51 -27.93
CA THR A 333 -5.99 -15.09 -27.63
C THR A 333 -4.63 -14.42 -27.67
N LYS A 334 -4.56 -13.24 -28.30
CA LYS A 334 -3.38 -12.36 -28.22
C LYS A 334 -3.39 -11.48 -26.96
N LYS A 335 -4.44 -11.58 -26.13
CA LYS A 335 -4.66 -10.75 -24.94
C LYS A 335 -4.19 -11.41 -23.64
N PHE A 336 -3.61 -12.61 -23.70
CA PHE A 336 -3.13 -13.30 -22.50
C PHE A 336 -1.99 -12.50 -21.85
N CYS A 337 -2.18 -12.14 -20.59
CA CYS A 337 -1.24 -11.30 -19.86
C CYS A 337 -0.24 -12.16 -19.08
N HIS A 338 1.02 -12.16 -19.52
CA HIS A 338 2.14 -12.86 -18.87
C HIS A 338 2.81 -12.06 -17.73
N ALA A 339 2.46 -10.77 -17.57
CA ALA A 339 3.18 -9.78 -16.75
C ALA A 339 3.17 -10.01 -15.22
N LEU A 340 2.86 -11.22 -14.75
CA LEU A 340 2.98 -11.66 -13.36
C LEU A 340 4.12 -12.67 -13.13
N GLN A 341 4.80 -13.17 -14.17
CA GLN A 341 5.87 -14.16 -14.06
C GLN A 341 7.22 -13.61 -13.56
N ALA A 342 7.45 -12.30 -13.64
CA ALA A 342 8.74 -11.71 -13.28
C ALA A 342 8.74 -11.15 -11.85
N ALA A 343 9.09 -12.03 -10.90
CA ALA A 343 9.71 -11.67 -9.62
C ALA A 343 10.87 -12.62 -9.24
N GLU A 344 11.06 -13.75 -9.95
CA GLU A 344 12.08 -14.76 -9.59
C GLU A 344 13.26 -14.85 -10.56
N GLU A 345 13.14 -14.39 -11.81
CA GLU A 345 14.21 -14.58 -12.80
C GLU A 345 15.33 -13.52 -12.77
N GLU A 346 15.09 -12.33 -12.21
CA GLU A 346 16.12 -11.28 -12.15
C GLU A 346 17.10 -11.42 -10.98
N MET A 347 16.78 -12.24 -9.96
CA MET A 347 17.68 -12.45 -8.80
C MET A 347 18.64 -13.63 -8.98
N ASN A 348 18.36 -14.56 -9.90
CA ASN A 348 19.22 -15.73 -10.15
C ASN A 348 20.33 -15.49 -11.19
N ASN A 349 20.30 -14.37 -11.92
CA ASN A 349 21.31 -14.03 -12.92
C ASN A 349 22.39 -13.06 -12.40
N SER A 350 22.24 -12.48 -11.21
CA SER A 350 23.26 -11.61 -10.60
C SER A 350 24.29 -12.36 -9.74
N ASP A 351 24.00 -13.60 -9.32
CA ASP A 351 24.85 -14.36 -8.39
C ASP A 351 25.85 -15.32 -9.08
N THR A 352 25.87 -15.36 -10.42
CA THR A 352 26.73 -16.31 -11.18
C THR A 352 27.90 -15.64 -11.91
N GLN A 353 28.17 -14.33 -11.71
CA GLN A 353 29.29 -13.63 -12.32
C GLN A 353 30.30 -12.97 -11.36
N ALA A 354 30.24 -13.25 -10.06
CA ALA A 354 31.20 -12.73 -9.09
C ALA A 354 31.89 -13.85 -8.29
N ALA A 355 32.62 -14.74 -8.96
CA ALA A 355 33.60 -15.62 -8.32
C ALA A 355 34.70 -16.04 -9.29
N ARG A 356 35.70 -15.17 -9.49
CA ARG A 356 37.06 -15.59 -9.88
C ARG A 356 38.02 -15.03 -8.83
N PRO A 357 38.70 -15.86 -8.03
CA PRO A 357 39.76 -15.37 -7.16
C PRO A 357 41.01 -15.13 -8.02
N ASN A 358 41.49 -13.88 -8.03
CA ASN A 358 42.84 -13.55 -8.49
C ASN A 358 43.83 -14.21 -7.53
N GLY A 359 44.45 -15.31 -7.97
CA GLY A 359 45.64 -15.85 -7.34
C GLY A 359 46.87 -15.05 -7.78
N GLU A 360 47.40 -14.22 -6.89
CA GLU A 360 48.75 -13.68 -7.02
C GLU A 360 49.76 -14.80 -6.77
N SER A 361 50.51 -15.18 -7.80
CA SER A 361 51.75 -15.94 -7.65
C SER A 361 52.93 -15.02 -7.97
N ILE A 362 53.61 -14.57 -6.90
CA ILE A 362 54.93 -13.96 -6.98
C ILE A 362 55.96 -15.09 -7.07
N SER A 363 56.70 -15.19 -8.17
CA SER A 363 58.06 -15.75 -8.16
C SER A 363 58.87 -15.35 -9.40
N ASN A 364 59.85 -14.47 -9.16
CA ASN A 364 61.23 -14.41 -9.66
C ASN A 364 61.61 -15.07 -11.00
N GLY A 365 62.37 -14.31 -11.80
CA GLY A 365 63.65 -14.81 -12.31
C GLY A 365 63.93 -14.59 -13.80
N LEU A 366 64.81 -13.61 -14.04
CA LEU A 366 65.62 -13.33 -15.24
C LEU A 366 64.92 -12.78 -16.49
#